data_AF-A0A662XB47-F1
#
_entry.id   AF-A0A662XB47-F1
#
_cell.length_a   1.000
_cell.length_b   1.000
_cell.length_c   1.000
_cell.angle_alpha   90.00
_cell.angle_beta   90.00
_cell.angle_gamma   90.00
#
_symmetry.space_group_name_H-M   'P 1'
#
loop_
_entity.id
_entity.type
_entity.pdbx_description
1 polymer ?
#
loop_
_entity_poly.entity_id
_entity_poly.type
_entity_poly.pdbx_seq_one_letter_code
_entity_poly.pdbx_strand_id
1 'polypeptide(L)'
;MGTIILLDHAMVYVQESMRLSAHGARNYHRVALVYLLVEGLMSDLFLLTTQEGIMGRVQCISLGYNLAGIMSMLFEMVEVMGWVEESARCALKRLLFNYETVLVGELICAGAMQWYVSSLNRSSLKDTEPEAEAVSYYVMSLVGHAAILLGCVFVIVFARVLGAVSYVRWRYGTLAVLTAPCCVDAVLGVRCKLTKLGGYSWDNGRLYYTAEALKAFGLMSMTEEDGHEFLALHKLYWFAIPRDDLFVIGTIWNQSVVPCAERPCSGIVSSFGQRLGGVAGGNRRIQGKMRGIACFS
;
A
#
# COMPACT_ATOMS: atom_id res chain seq x y z
N MET A 1 22.01 2.41 -22.23
CA MET A 1 22.26 3.77 -21.72
C MET A 1 21.79 3.79 -20.28
N GLY A 2 22.70 3.71 -19.31
CA GLY A 2 22.36 3.51 -17.89
C GLY A 2 21.81 4.80 -17.29
N THR A 3 20.53 4.81 -16.94
CA THR A 3 19.92 5.93 -16.22
C THR A 3 20.39 5.87 -14.78
N ILE A 4 20.99 6.96 -14.26
CA ILE A 4 21.32 7.06 -12.84
C ILE A 4 20.00 7.19 -12.08
N ILE A 5 19.55 6.10 -11.47
CA ILE A 5 18.37 6.09 -10.62
C ILE A 5 18.79 6.64 -9.26
N LEU A 6 18.19 7.74 -8.77
CA LEU A 6 18.46 8.17 -7.39
C LEU A 6 18.05 7.06 -6.42
N LEU A 7 18.79 6.91 -5.33
CA LEU A 7 18.61 5.85 -4.33
C LEU A 7 17.15 5.69 -3.88
N ASP A 8 16.43 6.80 -3.71
CA ASP A 8 15.01 6.83 -3.34
C ASP A 8 14.09 6.17 -4.41
N HIS A 9 14.36 6.38 -5.70
CA HIS A 9 13.61 5.71 -6.77
C HIS A 9 13.95 4.22 -6.87
N ALA A 10 15.21 3.85 -6.61
CA ALA A 10 15.64 2.46 -6.58
C ALA A 10 14.99 1.70 -5.41
N MET A 11 14.89 2.34 -4.23
CA MET A 11 14.20 1.76 -3.07
C MET A 11 12.73 1.50 -3.37
N VAL A 12 12.02 2.47 -3.97
CA VAL A 12 10.61 2.31 -4.37
C VAL A 12 10.44 1.13 -5.32
N TYR A 13 11.29 1.05 -6.35
CA TYR A 13 11.23 -0.05 -7.32
C TYR A 13 11.47 -1.42 -6.66
N VAL A 14 12.49 -1.52 -5.81
CA VAL A 14 12.83 -2.76 -5.09
C VAL A 14 11.70 -3.16 -4.13
N GLN A 15 11.09 -2.20 -3.44
CA GLN A 15 10.01 -2.48 -2.50
C GLN A 15 8.71 -2.91 -3.20
N GLU A 16 8.34 -2.30 -4.33
CA GLU A 16 7.21 -2.80 -5.15
C GLU A 16 7.53 -4.18 -5.76
N SER A 17 8.81 -4.46 -6.05
CA SER A 17 9.23 -5.77 -6.57
C SER A 17 9.18 -6.87 -5.50
N MET A 18 9.51 -6.55 -4.24
CA MET A 18 9.42 -7.44 -3.07
C MET A 18 8.04 -7.43 -2.40
N ARG A 19 6.98 -7.34 -3.21
CA ARG A 19 5.59 -7.33 -2.72
C ARG A 19 5.22 -8.60 -1.95
N LEU A 20 4.56 -8.40 -0.80
CA LEU A 20 4.06 -9.51 0.04
C LEU A 20 3.01 -10.38 -0.65
N SER A 21 2.21 -9.81 -1.55
CA SER A 21 1.17 -10.48 -2.34
C SER A 21 1.51 -10.25 -3.79
N ALA A 22 1.80 -11.31 -4.56
CA ALA A 22 2.10 -11.17 -5.99
C ALA A 22 0.84 -10.83 -6.81
N HIS A 23 1.03 -10.40 -8.05
CA HIS A 23 -0.10 -10.09 -8.92
C HIS A 23 -0.98 -11.30 -9.18
N GLY A 24 -2.29 -11.07 -9.26
CA GLY A 24 -3.27 -12.13 -9.47
C GLY A 24 -3.50 -13.04 -8.25
N ALA A 25 -2.98 -12.68 -7.07
CA ALA A 25 -3.27 -13.40 -5.84
C ALA A 25 -4.78 -13.43 -5.56
N ARG A 26 -5.34 -14.64 -5.56
CA ARG A 26 -6.73 -14.89 -5.16
C ARG A 26 -6.92 -14.68 -3.66
N ASN A 27 -8.17 -14.53 -3.23
CA ASN A 27 -8.50 -14.30 -1.81
C ASN A 27 -7.96 -15.38 -0.87
N TYR A 28 -7.90 -16.65 -1.27
CA TYR A 28 -7.31 -17.70 -0.42
C TYR A 28 -5.80 -17.51 -0.18
N HIS A 29 -5.04 -17.05 -1.19
CA HIS A 29 -3.61 -16.75 -1.00
C HIS A 29 -3.44 -15.60 -0.01
N ARG A 30 -4.32 -14.59 -0.11
CA ARG A 30 -4.30 -13.45 0.82
C ARG A 30 -4.66 -13.88 2.24
N VAL A 31 -5.64 -14.77 2.41
CA VAL A 31 -5.98 -15.35 3.72
C VAL A 31 -4.81 -16.16 4.28
N ALA A 32 -4.13 -16.97 3.46
CA ALA A 32 -2.93 -17.69 3.87
C ALA A 32 -1.80 -16.74 4.32
N LEU A 33 -1.58 -15.64 3.59
CA LEU A 33 -0.62 -14.60 4.02
C LEU A 33 -1.00 -13.95 5.34
N VAL A 34 -2.28 -13.61 5.53
CA VAL A 34 -2.75 -13.05 6.81
C VAL A 34 -2.55 -14.04 7.94
N TYR A 35 -2.83 -15.34 7.71
CA TYR A 35 -2.56 -16.39 8.69
C TYR A 35 -1.09 -16.44 9.09
N LEU A 36 -0.17 -16.46 8.12
CA LEU A 36 1.29 -16.47 8.40
C LEU A 36 1.74 -15.22 9.15
N LEU A 37 1.20 -14.05 8.81
CA LEU A 37 1.48 -12.80 9.52
C LEU A 37 0.94 -12.81 10.95
N VAL A 38 -0.25 -13.38 11.17
CA VAL A 38 -0.84 -13.52 12.52
C VAL A 38 -0.01 -14.50 13.35
N GLU A 39 0.49 -15.58 12.76
CA GLU A 39 1.38 -16.52 13.45
C GLU A 39 2.69 -15.82 13.87
N GLY A 40 3.31 -15.05 12.97
CA GLY A 40 4.47 -14.21 13.29
C GLY A 40 4.18 -13.19 14.39
N LEU A 41 3.04 -12.51 14.32
CA LEU A 41 2.58 -11.54 15.32
C LEU A 41 2.43 -12.18 16.71
N MET A 42 1.82 -13.36 16.79
CA MET A 42 1.66 -14.09 18.06
C MET A 42 3.00 -14.53 18.64
N SER A 43 3.93 -14.97 17.78
CA SER A 43 5.30 -15.29 18.19
C SER A 43 6.03 -14.07 18.74
N ASP A 44 5.96 -12.93 18.05
CA ASP A 44 6.59 -11.68 18.50
C ASP A 44 6.01 -11.21 19.84
N LEU A 45 4.68 -11.30 20.02
CA LEU A 45 4.02 -10.97 21.27
C LEU A 45 4.48 -11.86 22.43
N PHE A 46 4.55 -13.18 22.20
CA PHE A 46 5.05 -14.12 23.20
C PHE A 46 6.51 -13.81 23.58
N LEU A 47 7.37 -13.58 22.59
CA LEU A 47 8.77 -13.25 22.82
C LEU A 47 8.93 -11.91 23.53
N LEU A 48 8.07 -10.93 23.24
CA LEU A 48 8.09 -9.61 23.87
C LEU A 48 7.67 -9.65 25.35
N THR A 49 6.84 -10.62 25.76
CA THR A 49 6.53 -10.86 27.18
C THR A 49 7.66 -11.57 27.94
N THR A 50 8.53 -12.30 27.24
CA THR A 50 9.57 -13.15 27.86
C THR A 50 10.97 -12.55 27.78
N GLN A 51 11.21 -11.59 26.89
CA GLN A 51 12.53 -11.03 26.63
C GLN A 51 12.65 -9.58 27.11
N GLU A 52 13.70 -9.29 27.87
CA GLU A 52 14.07 -7.93 28.27
C GLU A 52 15.29 -7.41 27.48
N GLY A 53 15.50 -6.09 27.51
CA GLY A 53 16.69 -5.46 26.94
C GLY A 53 16.72 -5.36 25.41
N ILE A 54 17.88 -5.61 24.81
CA ILE A 54 18.12 -5.40 23.36
C ILE A 54 17.30 -6.36 22.51
N MET A 55 17.12 -7.60 22.96
CA MET A 55 16.33 -8.60 22.20
C MET A 55 14.85 -8.18 22.13
N GLY A 56 14.28 -7.67 23.22
CA GLY A 56 12.93 -7.11 23.21
C GLY A 56 12.76 -5.93 22.24
N ARG A 57 13.81 -5.11 22.01
CA ARG A 57 13.77 -4.05 21.00
C ARG A 57 13.70 -4.58 19.57
N VAL A 58 14.43 -5.66 19.29
CA VAL A 58 14.37 -6.32 17.97
C VAL A 58 12.98 -6.93 17.76
N GLN A 59 12.38 -7.52 18.80
CA GLN A 59 11.00 -8.02 18.76
C GLN A 59 9.99 -6.89 18.49
N CYS A 60 10.12 -5.72 19.10
CA CYS A 60 9.26 -4.57 18.80
C CYS A 60 9.32 -4.17 17.31
N ILE A 61 10.50 -4.25 16.69
CA ILE A 61 10.67 -3.97 15.26
C ILE A 61 9.95 -5.03 14.43
N SER A 62 10.17 -6.31 14.72
CA SER A 62 9.48 -7.44 14.06
C SER A 62 7.95 -7.30 14.16
N LEU A 63 7.45 -7.00 15.37
CA LEU A 63 6.04 -6.82 15.66
C LEU A 63 5.44 -5.67 14.83
N GLY A 64 6.16 -4.55 14.74
CA GLY A 64 5.76 -3.41 13.90
C GLY A 64 5.67 -3.76 12.41
N TYR A 65 6.64 -4.52 11.88
CA TYR A 65 6.63 -4.98 10.48
C TYR A 65 5.49 -5.97 10.20
N ASN A 66 5.29 -6.97 11.06
CA ASN A 66 4.19 -7.93 10.92
C ASN A 66 2.83 -7.23 10.96
N LEU A 67 2.66 -6.27 11.87
CA LEU A 67 1.44 -5.48 11.99
C LEU A 67 1.20 -4.58 10.76
N ALA A 68 2.23 -3.92 10.25
CA ALA A 68 2.15 -3.14 9.01
C ALA A 68 1.79 -4.03 7.80
N GLY A 69 2.33 -5.25 7.75
CA GLY A 69 1.97 -6.28 6.78
C GLY A 69 0.49 -6.66 6.86
N ILE A 70 -0.03 -6.92 8.06
CA ILE A 70 -1.46 -7.22 8.29
C ILE A 70 -2.33 -6.06 7.82
N MET A 71 -2.00 -4.82 8.21
CA MET A 71 -2.72 -3.62 7.78
C MET A 71 -2.77 -3.49 6.25
N SER A 72 -1.64 -3.71 5.57
CA SER A 72 -1.56 -3.66 4.11
C SER A 72 -2.40 -4.75 3.45
N MET A 73 -2.35 -5.99 3.95
CA MET A 73 -3.13 -7.11 3.41
C MET A 73 -4.63 -6.92 3.62
N LEU A 74 -5.05 -6.45 4.80
CA LEU A 74 -6.46 -6.14 5.08
C LEU A 74 -6.97 -5.03 4.16
N PHE A 75 -6.19 -3.97 3.94
CA PHE A 75 -6.55 -2.91 3.01
C PHE A 75 -6.68 -3.42 1.57
N GLU A 76 -5.74 -4.25 1.11
CA GLU A 76 -5.80 -4.88 -0.23
C GLU A 76 -7.06 -5.74 -0.39
N MET A 77 -7.44 -6.50 0.65
CA MET A 77 -8.68 -7.29 0.65
C MET A 77 -9.92 -6.39 0.56
N VAL A 78 -9.99 -5.33 1.36
CA VAL A 78 -11.09 -4.35 1.35
C VAL A 78 -11.19 -3.66 -0.02
N GLU A 79 -10.06 -3.32 -0.64
CA GLU A 79 -10.00 -2.70 -1.97
C GLU A 79 -10.53 -3.65 -3.05
N VAL A 80 -10.18 -4.95 -3.01
CA VAL A 80 -10.72 -5.94 -3.96
C VAL A 80 -12.21 -6.21 -3.75
N MET A 81 -12.71 -6.14 -2.51
CA MET A 81 -14.13 -6.31 -2.24
C MET A 81 -14.98 -5.08 -2.64
N GLY A 82 -14.35 -3.95 -2.95
CA GLY A 82 -15.05 -2.73 -3.38
C GLY A 82 -15.85 -2.05 -2.26
N TRP A 83 -15.47 -2.26 -0.99
CA TRP A 83 -16.24 -1.79 0.17
C TRP A 83 -16.06 -0.30 0.49
N VAL A 84 -15.09 0.37 -0.13
CA VAL A 84 -14.71 1.75 0.19
C VAL A 84 -14.90 2.62 -1.06
N GLU A 85 -15.52 3.78 -0.87
CA GLU A 85 -15.67 4.79 -1.92
C GLU A 85 -14.29 5.25 -2.43
N GLU A 86 -14.19 5.62 -3.71
CA GLU A 86 -12.93 5.99 -4.35
C GLU A 86 -12.18 7.14 -3.64
N SER A 87 -12.90 8.16 -3.17
CA SER A 87 -12.35 9.32 -2.46
C SER A 87 -11.70 8.90 -1.13
N ALA A 88 -12.40 8.10 -0.33
CA ALA A 88 -11.91 7.55 0.93
C ALA A 88 -10.77 6.55 0.70
N ARG A 89 -10.84 5.73 -0.35
CA ARG A 89 -9.78 4.79 -0.73
C ARG A 89 -8.49 5.54 -1.05
N CYS A 90 -8.57 6.61 -1.86
CA CYS A 90 -7.40 7.43 -2.18
C CYS A 90 -6.81 8.09 -0.92
N ALA A 91 -7.68 8.64 -0.06
CA ALA A 91 -7.25 9.26 1.19
C ALA A 91 -6.55 8.27 2.12
N LEU A 92 -7.15 7.09 2.37
CA LEU A 92 -6.57 6.04 3.19
C LEU A 92 -5.23 5.56 2.62
N LYS A 93 -5.16 5.33 1.30
CA LYS A 93 -3.93 4.87 0.64
C LYS A 93 -2.82 5.92 0.76
N ARG A 94 -3.11 7.19 0.50
CA ARG A 94 -2.12 8.27 0.59
C ARG A 94 -1.72 8.61 2.02
N LEU A 95 -2.60 8.44 3.01
CA LEU A 95 -2.31 8.69 4.42
C LEU A 95 -1.53 7.55 5.09
N LEU A 96 -1.95 6.30 4.87
CA LEU A 96 -1.44 5.13 5.61
C LEU A 96 -0.43 4.29 4.83
N PHE A 97 -0.46 4.39 3.50
CA PHE A 97 0.31 3.53 2.60
C PHE A 97 1.11 4.41 1.62
N ASN A 98 2.04 5.19 2.17
CA ASN A 98 2.99 5.99 1.39
C ASN A 98 4.45 5.74 1.79
N TYR A 99 5.36 5.85 0.82
CA TYR A 99 6.79 5.58 1.01
C TYR A 99 7.46 6.50 2.02
N GLU A 100 7.05 7.77 2.07
CA GLU A 100 7.67 8.79 2.90
C GLU A 100 7.43 8.53 4.40
N THR A 101 6.31 7.92 4.76
CA THR A 101 5.92 7.72 6.17
C THR A 101 5.82 6.26 6.60
N VAL A 102 5.83 5.28 5.67
CA VAL A 102 5.71 3.87 6.03
C VAL A 102 6.84 3.43 6.98
N LEU A 103 8.09 3.76 6.61
CA LEU A 103 9.30 3.43 7.36
C LEU A 103 9.40 4.27 8.66
N VAL A 104 9.04 5.55 8.58
CA VAL A 104 9.05 6.45 9.74
C VAL A 104 8.02 5.98 10.78
N GLY A 105 6.83 5.58 10.33
CA GLY A 105 5.78 5.05 11.20
C GLY A 105 6.21 3.76 11.90
N GLU A 106 6.91 2.87 11.19
CA GLU A 106 7.46 1.63 11.76
C GLU A 106 8.56 1.91 12.80
N LEU A 107 9.47 2.86 12.52
CA LEU A 107 10.52 3.28 13.45
C LEU A 107 9.94 3.95 14.71
N ILE A 108 8.96 4.84 14.54
CA ILE A 108 8.26 5.49 15.66
C ILE A 108 7.50 4.44 16.47
N CYS A 109 6.83 3.50 15.81
CA CYS A 109 6.14 2.41 16.49
C CYS A 109 7.11 1.58 17.33
N ALA A 110 8.26 1.16 16.79
CA ALA A 110 9.25 0.38 17.53
C ALA A 110 9.73 1.11 18.80
N GLY A 111 9.98 2.42 18.71
CA GLY A 111 10.38 3.24 19.86
C GLY A 111 9.25 3.47 20.87
N ALA A 112 8.06 3.84 20.40
CA ALA A 112 6.90 4.11 21.23
C ALA A 112 6.35 2.85 21.90
N MET A 113 6.41 1.70 21.21
CA MET A 113 5.99 0.40 21.74
C MET A 113 6.83 -0.01 22.95
N GLN A 114 8.13 0.29 22.96
CA GLN A 114 8.98 0.04 24.13
C GLN A 114 8.48 0.83 25.35
N TRP A 115 8.12 2.10 25.17
CA TRP A 115 7.58 2.94 26.24
C TRP A 115 6.19 2.47 26.67
N TYR A 116 5.32 2.14 25.71
CA TYR A 116 3.95 1.71 25.94
C TYR A 116 3.89 0.39 26.73
N VAL A 117 4.66 -0.62 26.34
CA VAL A 117 4.74 -1.91 27.04
C VAL A 117 5.32 -1.74 28.45
N SER A 118 6.36 -0.91 28.60
CA SER A 118 6.92 -0.58 29.92
C SER A 118 5.90 0.13 30.82
N SER A 119 5.03 0.96 30.23
CA SER A 119 3.96 1.65 30.94
C SER A 119 2.82 0.69 31.32
N LEU A 120 2.45 -0.24 30.44
CA LEU A 120 1.44 -1.27 30.72
C LEU A 120 1.90 -2.24 31.81
N ASN A 121 3.18 -2.62 31.84
CA ASN A 121 3.72 -3.49 32.88
C ASN A 121 3.80 -2.78 34.26
N ARG A 122 3.83 -1.44 34.25
CA ARG A 122 3.79 -0.60 35.46
C ARG A 122 2.38 -0.23 35.90
N SER A 123 1.38 -0.33 35.04
CA SER A 123 -0.01 0.01 35.38
C SER A 123 -0.69 -1.13 36.13
N SER A 124 -1.83 -0.82 36.76
CA SER A 124 -2.69 -1.71 37.58
C SER A 124 -3.30 -2.90 36.82
N LEU A 125 -2.80 -3.27 35.63
CA LEU A 125 -3.11 -4.55 35.00
C LEU A 125 -2.64 -5.75 35.85
N LYS A 126 -1.72 -5.53 36.80
CA LYS A 126 -1.36 -6.52 37.82
C LYS A 126 -2.51 -6.83 38.79
N ASP A 127 -3.47 -5.92 38.96
CA ASP A 127 -4.60 -6.10 39.88
C ASP A 127 -5.79 -6.81 39.23
N THR A 128 -5.60 -7.43 38.05
CA THR A 128 -6.63 -8.21 37.34
C THR A 128 -6.70 -9.68 37.77
N GLU A 129 -5.91 -10.08 38.76
CA GLU A 129 -5.93 -11.41 39.38
C GLU A 129 -7.34 -11.88 39.82
N PRO A 130 -8.17 -11.06 40.51
CA PRO A 130 -9.54 -11.46 40.87
C PRO A 130 -10.48 -11.58 39.67
N GLU A 131 -10.24 -10.84 38.58
CA GLU A 131 -11.02 -10.93 37.34
C GLU A 131 -10.61 -12.15 36.49
N ALA A 132 -9.33 -12.53 36.55
CA ALA A 132 -8.78 -13.70 35.86
C ALA A 132 -9.26 -15.02 36.49
N GLU A 133 -9.40 -15.09 37.82
CA GLU A 133 -10.03 -16.22 38.51
C GLU A 133 -11.52 -16.38 38.17
N ALA A 134 -12.23 -15.27 37.91
CA ALA A 134 -13.66 -15.27 37.63
C ALA A 134 -14.00 -15.68 36.18
N VAL A 135 -13.16 -15.36 35.20
CA VAL A 135 -13.46 -15.58 33.76
C VAL A 135 -12.60 -16.69 33.14
N SER A 136 -11.27 -16.63 33.32
CA SER A 136 -10.22 -17.56 32.87
C SER A 136 -8.96 -16.77 32.48
N TYR A 137 -7.79 -17.26 32.90
CA TYR A 137 -6.48 -16.71 32.53
C TYR A 137 -6.25 -16.63 31.00
N TYR A 138 -6.84 -17.54 30.22
CA TYR A 138 -6.72 -17.51 28.75
C TYR A 138 -7.43 -16.32 28.12
N VAL A 139 -8.63 -15.99 28.62
CA VAL A 139 -9.42 -14.86 28.11
C VAL A 139 -8.75 -13.55 28.47
N MET A 140 -8.27 -13.42 29.71
CA MET A 140 -7.55 -12.21 30.15
C MET A 140 -6.22 -12.02 29.39
N SER A 141 -5.51 -13.10 29.11
CA SER A 141 -4.32 -13.05 28.24
C SER A 141 -4.67 -12.57 26.83
N LEU A 142 -5.77 -13.06 26.23
CA LEU A 142 -6.22 -12.60 24.92
C LEU A 142 -6.58 -11.11 24.91
N VAL A 143 -7.28 -10.64 25.94
CA VAL A 143 -7.63 -9.22 26.11
C VAL A 143 -6.37 -8.36 26.24
N GLY A 144 -5.37 -8.80 26.99
CA GLY A 144 -4.08 -8.12 27.11
C GLY A 144 -3.36 -7.99 25.76
N HIS A 145 -3.28 -9.07 24.99
CA HIS A 145 -2.71 -9.05 23.64
C HIS A 145 -3.50 -8.13 22.70
N ALA A 146 -4.83 -8.18 22.74
CA ALA A 146 -5.68 -7.31 21.92
C ALA A 146 -5.47 -5.83 22.27
N ALA A 147 -5.35 -5.49 23.55
CA ALA A 147 -5.06 -4.13 23.99
C ALA A 147 -3.69 -3.65 23.48
N ILE A 148 -2.66 -4.50 23.57
CA ILE A 148 -1.33 -4.20 23.04
C ILE A 148 -1.42 -3.94 21.53
N LEU A 149 -2.01 -4.88 20.78
CA LEU A 149 -2.15 -4.77 19.33
C LEU A 149 -2.90 -3.51 18.89
N LEU A 150 -4.02 -3.18 19.54
CA LEU A 150 -4.78 -1.97 19.25
C LEU A 150 -3.98 -0.70 19.53
N GLY A 151 -3.22 -0.66 20.64
CA GLY A 151 -2.30 0.44 20.93
C GLY A 151 -1.23 0.61 19.86
N CYS A 152 -0.67 -0.49 19.36
CA CYS A 152 0.36 -0.46 18.33
C CYS A 152 -0.19 -0.01 16.97
N VAL A 153 -1.37 -0.51 16.57
CA VAL A 153 -2.05 -0.03 15.36
C VAL A 153 -2.32 1.46 15.48
N PHE A 154 -2.80 1.92 16.63
CA PHE A 154 -3.09 3.34 16.86
C PHE A 154 -1.83 4.21 16.68
N VAL A 155 -0.70 3.82 17.28
CA VAL A 155 0.57 4.55 17.14
C VAL A 155 1.05 4.59 15.69
N ILE A 156 1.02 3.45 14.97
CA ILE A 156 1.42 3.40 13.56
C ILE A 156 0.53 4.32 12.71
N VAL A 157 -0.79 4.19 12.85
CA VAL A 157 -1.77 5.00 12.11
C VAL A 157 -1.56 6.47 12.41
N PHE A 158 -1.45 6.84 13.69
CA PHE A 158 -1.24 8.22 14.11
C PHE A 158 0.05 8.81 13.53
N ALA A 159 1.17 8.09 13.64
CA ALA A 159 2.46 8.54 13.11
C ALA A 159 2.43 8.73 11.60
N ARG A 160 1.82 7.79 10.85
CA ARG A 160 1.70 7.86 9.39
C ARG A 160 0.78 9.00 8.94
N VAL A 161 -0.39 9.15 9.58
CA VAL A 161 -1.33 10.24 9.27
C VAL A 161 -0.68 11.60 9.53
N LEU A 162 -0.05 11.77 10.71
CA LEU A 162 0.60 13.04 11.05
C LEU A 162 1.74 13.36 10.09
N GLY A 163 2.59 12.37 9.77
CA GLY A 163 3.68 12.51 8.80
C GLY A 163 3.15 12.89 7.42
N ALA A 164 2.10 12.22 6.93
CA ALA A 164 1.57 12.43 5.59
C ALA A 164 0.87 13.79 5.47
N VAL A 165 0.07 14.17 6.46
CA VAL A 165 -0.59 15.48 6.51
C VAL A 165 0.45 16.59 6.58
N SER A 166 1.43 16.49 7.47
CA SER A 166 2.51 17.49 7.57
C SER A 166 3.32 17.59 6.28
N TYR A 167 3.68 16.45 5.67
CA TYR A 167 4.41 16.43 4.40
C TYR A 167 3.63 17.09 3.27
N VAL A 168 2.37 16.70 3.08
CA VAL A 168 1.52 17.25 2.01
C VAL A 168 1.27 18.75 2.23
N ARG A 169 1.00 19.15 3.48
CA ARG A 169 0.77 20.56 3.82
C ARG A 169 2.01 21.42 3.58
N TRP A 170 3.20 20.89 3.86
CA TRP A 170 4.48 21.55 3.61
C TRP A 170 4.80 21.63 2.11
N ARG A 171 4.63 20.53 1.38
CA ARG A 171 5.07 20.40 -0.02
C ARG A 171 4.15 21.07 -1.03
N TYR A 172 2.84 20.94 -0.83
CA TYR A 172 1.81 21.36 -1.80
C TYR A 172 0.96 22.54 -1.32
N GLY A 173 1.06 22.91 -0.04
CA GLY A 173 0.28 24.00 0.55
C GLY A 173 -1.22 23.70 0.73
N THR A 174 -1.70 22.55 0.25
CA THR A 174 -3.12 22.12 0.32
C THR A 174 -3.24 20.65 0.69
N LEU A 175 -4.26 20.31 1.46
CA LEU A 175 -4.60 18.92 1.80
C LEU A 175 -5.46 18.23 0.75
N ALA A 176 -5.90 18.96 -0.29
CA ALA A 176 -6.70 18.39 -1.38
C ALA A 176 -5.98 17.26 -2.12
N VAL A 177 -4.64 17.24 -2.09
CA VAL A 177 -3.81 16.16 -2.63
C VAL A 177 -4.12 14.80 -1.99
N LEU A 178 -4.63 14.75 -0.75
CA LEU A 178 -4.95 13.49 -0.10
C LEU A 178 -6.22 12.84 -0.66
N THR A 179 -7.21 13.64 -1.07
CA THR A 179 -8.53 13.15 -1.50
C THR A 179 -8.76 13.24 -3.01
N ALA A 180 -7.98 14.05 -3.73
CA ALA A 180 -8.19 14.30 -5.14
C ALA A 180 -8.04 13.02 -5.98
N PRO A 181 -8.96 12.71 -6.91
CA PRO A 181 -8.82 11.55 -7.78
C PRO A 181 -7.64 11.70 -8.73
N CYS A 182 -6.97 10.59 -9.03
CA CYS A 182 -5.93 10.49 -10.05
C CYS A 182 -6.21 9.24 -10.88
N CYS A 183 -6.33 9.39 -12.20
CA CYS A 183 -6.64 8.26 -13.08
C CYS A 183 -5.56 7.17 -13.05
N VAL A 184 -4.29 7.54 -12.79
CA VAL A 184 -3.21 6.56 -12.63
C VAL A 184 -3.42 5.73 -11.36
N ASP A 185 -3.83 6.33 -10.25
CA ASP A 185 -4.15 5.57 -9.02
C ASP A 185 -5.31 4.60 -9.24
N ALA A 186 -6.34 5.03 -9.99
CA ALA A 186 -7.47 4.17 -10.34
C ALA A 186 -7.04 2.99 -11.23
N VAL A 187 -6.14 3.23 -12.19
CA VAL A 187 -5.62 2.20 -13.09
C VAL A 187 -4.64 1.26 -12.37
N LEU A 188 -3.81 1.77 -11.46
CA LEU A 188 -2.93 0.94 -10.64
C LEU A 188 -3.76 0.09 -9.67
N GLY A 189 -4.71 0.70 -8.95
CA GLY A 189 -5.55 0.01 -7.96
C GLY A 189 -4.70 -0.84 -7.01
N VAL A 190 -5.07 -2.11 -6.83
CA VAL A 190 -4.34 -3.09 -6.01
C VAL A 190 -2.99 -3.55 -6.59
N ARG A 191 -2.63 -3.15 -7.81
CA ARG A 191 -1.36 -3.54 -8.45
C ARG A 191 -0.16 -2.82 -7.85
N CYS A 192 -0.39 -1.64 -7.27
CA CYS A 192 0.62 -0.87 -6.54
C CYS A 192 0.23 -0.79 -5.06
N LYS A 193 1.15 -1.17 -4.18
CA LYS A 193 0.86 -1.27 -2.75
C LYS A 193 0.97 0.08 -2.04
N LEU A 194 2.02 0.82 -2.35
CA LEU A 194 2.32 2.09 -1.71
C LEU A 194 2.28 3.22 -2.73
N THR A 195 1.84 4.39 -2.29
CA THR A 195 1.92 5.62 -3.08
C THR A 195 3.17 6.41 -2.73
N LYS A 196 3.70 7.21 -3.66
CA LYS A 196 4.83 8.10 -3.43
C LYS A 196 4.31 9.53 -3.38
N LEU A 197 4.14 10.10 -2.19
CA LEU A 197 3.54 11.42 -2.01
C LEU A 197 4.36 12.50 -2.71
N GLY A 198 5.69 12.45 -2.61
CA GLY A 198 6.60 13.38 -3.30
C GLY A 198 6.65 13.16 -4.81
N GLY A 199 6.08 12.06 -5.30
CA GLY A 199 6.01 11.72 -6.72
C GLY A 199 4.92 12.48 -7.48
N TYR A 200 4.01 13.15 -6.77
CA TYR A 200 2.93 13.90 -7.39
C TYR A 200 3.32 15.34 -7.79
N SER A 201 2.64 15.82 -8.82
CA SER A 201 2.57 17.21 -9.24
C SER A 201 1.11 17.67 -9.10
N TRP A 202 0.91 18.80 -8.42
CA TRP A 202 -0.39 19.42 -8.23
C TRP A 202 -0.51 20.62 -9.18
N ASP A 203 -1.47 20.56 -10.11
CA ASP A 203 -1.64 21.57 -11.15
C ASP A 203 -3.13 21.81 -11.44
N ASN A 204 -3.59 23.06 -11.35
CA ASN A 204 -4.96 23.47 -11.63
C ASN A 204 -6.04 22.60 -10.93
N GLY A 205 -5.82 22.24 -9.67
CA GLY A 205 -6.75 21.41 -8.89
C GLY A 205 -6.76 19.93 -9.27
N ARG A 206 -5.80 19.49 -10.09
CA ARG A 206 -5.67 18.11 -10.57
C ARG A 206 -4.34 17.53 -10.12
N LEU A 207 -4.36 16.23 -9.84
CA LEU A 207 -3.20 15.49 -9.38
C LEU A 207 -2.59 14.66 -10.52
N TYR A 208 -1.29 14.79 -10.73
CA TYR A 208 -0.53 14.04 -11.73
C TYR A 208 0.66 13.37 -11.08
N TYR A 209 1.07 12.20 -11.56
CA TYR A 209 2.38 11.64 -11.27
C TYR A 209 3.44 12.25 -12.19
N THR A 210 4.58 12.60 -11.62
CA THR A 210 5.77 12.99 -12.38
C THR A 210 6.34 11.79 -13.15
N ALA A 211 7.03 12.05 -14.27
CA ALA A 211 7.67 11.00 -15.05
C ALA A 211 8.63 10.13 -14.20
N GLU A 212 9.33 10.74 -13.25
CA GLU A 212 10.32 10.03 -12.42
C GLU A 212 9.66 9.17 -11.34
N ALA A 213 8.48 9.57 -10.86
CA ALA A 213 7.68 8.71 -10.01
C ALA A 213 7.15 7.50 -10.79
N LEU A 214 6.64 7.71 -12.02
CA LEU A 214 6.18 6.61 -12.88
C LEU A 214 7.30 5.59 -13.14
N LYS A 215 8.51 6.06 -13.45
CA LYS A 215 9.70 5.19 -13.60
C LYS A 215 10.06 4.46 -12.31
N ALA A 216 9.93 5.12 -11.15
CA ALA A 216 10.22 4.50 -9.85
C ALA A 216 9.28 3.34 -9.52
N PHE A 217 8.01 3.45 -9.92
CA PHE A 217 7.06 2.34 -9.82
C PHE A 217 7.31 1.22 -10.84
N GLY A 218 8.30 1.37 -11.72
CA GLY A 218 8.57 0.42 -12.80
C GLY A 218 7.51 0.47 -13.92
N LEU A 219 6.80 1.59 -14.05
CA LEU A 219 5.81 1.78 -15.11
C LEU A 219 6.50 2.17 -16.40
N MET A 220 6.02 1.61 -17.51
CA MET A 220 6.55 1.85 -18.84
C MET A 220 5.46 2.26 -19.82
N SER A 221 5.86 3.04 -20.83
CA SER A 221 5.01 3.38 -21.97
C SER A 221 5.19 2.33 -23.05
N MET A 222 4.10 1.82 -23.59
CA MET A 222 4.12 0.95 -24.77
C MET A 222 3.39 1.66 -25.91
N THR A 223 4.04 1.75 -27.07
CA THR A 223 3.43 2.30 -28.28
C THR A 223 3.27 1.18 -29.31
N GLU A 224 2.05 1.01 -29.83
CA GLU A 224 1.78 0.08 -30.93
C GLU A 224 2.08 0.72 -32.29
N GLU A 225 2.13 -0.12 -33.34
CA GLU A 225 2.41 0.33 -34.70
C GLU A 225 1.42 1.38 -35.23
N ASP A 226 0.20 1.38 -34.69
CA ASP A 226 -0.86 2.33 -35.01
C ASP A 226 -0.74 3.67 -34.25
N GLY A 227 0.29 3.82 -33.41
CA GLY A 227 0.58 5.02 -32.63
C GLY A 227 -0.20 5.14 -31.32
N HIS A 228 -1.01 4.16 -30.93
CA HIS A 228 -1.67 4.18 -29.62
C HIS A 228 -0.69 3.94 -28.49
N GLU A 229 -0.77 4.78 -27.45
CA GLU A 229 0.05 4.67 -26.25
C GLU A 229 -0.68 3.97 -25.10
N PHE A 230 0.06 3.15 -24.38
CA PHE A 230 -0.44 2.32 -23.30
C PHE A 230 0.47 2.39 -22.08
N LEU A 231 -0.14 2.28 -20.91
CA LEU A 231 0.55 2.10 -19.64
C LEU A 231 0.79 0.62 -19.40
N ALA A 232 2.04 0.24 -19.18
CA ALA A 232 2.47 -1.13 -18.93
C ALA A 232 3.21 -1.26 -17.59
N LEU A 233 3.13 -2.45 -16.98
CA LEU A 233 3.87 -2.79 -15.75
C LEU A 233 4.31 -4.26 -15.73
N HIS A 234 5.38 -4.54 -14.99
CA HIS A 234 5.87 -5.90 -14.77
C HIS A 234 5.02 -6.65 -13.74
N LYS A 235 4.46 -7.79 -14.15
CA LYS A 235 3.70 -8.68 -13.29
C LYS A 235 4.55 -9.82 -12.77
N LEU A 236 4.84 -9.75 -11.46
CA LEU A 236 5.43 -10.86 -10.71
C LEU A 236 4.30 -11.75 -10.16
N TYR A 237 4.42 -13.07 -10.39
CA TYR A 237 3.56 -14.10 -9.82
C TYR A 237 4.36 -14.92 -8.80
N TRP A 238 3.66 -15.58 -7.86
CA TRP A 238 4.29 -16.27 -6.71
C TRP A 238 5.33 -17.34 -7.11
N PHE A 239 5.01 -18.13 -8.14
CA PHE A 239 5.80 -19.33 -8.50
C PHE A 239 6.24 -19.34 -9.96
N ALA A 240 6.05 -18.22 -10.67
CA ALA A 240 6.40 -18.12 -12.08
C ALA A 240 6.80 -16.67 -12.40
N ILE A 241 7.93 -16.52 -13.09
CA ILE A 241 8.24 -15.30 -13.84
C ILE A 241 7.92 -15.65 -15.30
N PRO A 242 6.82 -15.13 -15.87
CA PRO A 242 6.52 -15.34 -17.29
C PRO A 242 7.68 -14.83 -18.14
N ARG A 243 7.91 -15.44 -19.32
CA ARG A 243 8.88 -14.90 -20.29
C ARG A 243 8.46 -13.50 -20.77
N ASP A 244 7.15 -13.27 -20.85
CA ASP A 244 6.53 -11.97 -21.15
C ASP A 244 5.82 -11.46 -19.90
N ASP A 245 6.60 -10.94 -18.95
CA ASP A 245 6.10 -10.45 -17.67
C ASP A 245 5.57 -9.00 -17.73
N LEU A 246 5.69 -8.35 -18.89
CA LEU A 246 5.20 -6.98 -19.10
C LEU A 246 3.77 -6.98 -19.64
N PHE A 247 2.87 -6.34 -18.90
CA PHE A 247 1.44 -6.28 -19.22
C PHE A 247 0.96 -4.84 -19.36
N VAL A 248 0.16 -4.60 -20.40
CA VAL A 248 -0.64 -3.40 -20.56
C VAL A 248 -1.80 -3.41 -19.56
N ILE A 249 -2.01 -2.29 -18.88
CA ILE A 249 -3.04 -2.10 -17.85
C ILE A 249 -3.94 -0.88 -18.09
N GLY A 250 -3.56 0.03 -18.98
CA GLY A 250 -4.39 1.16 -19.36
C GLY A 250 -3.98 1.79 -20.68
N THR A 251 -4.90 2.51 -21.31
CA THR A 251 -4.65 3.31 -22.51
C THR A 251 -4.38 4.75 -22.11
N ILE A 252 -3.35 5.35 -22.70
CA ILE A 252 -2.95 6.73 -22.45
C ILE A 252 -3.61 7.63 -23.49
N TRP A 253 -4.30 8.65 -22.99
CA TRP A 253 -4.91 9.70 -23.80
C TRP A 253 -4.36 11.05 -23.34
N ASN A 254 -3.41 11.59 -24.09
CA ASN A 254 -2.68 12.81 -23.75
C ASN A 254 -1.94 12.66 -22.41
N GLN A 255 -2.55 13.08 -21.29
CA GLN A 255 -2.00 12.96 -19.94
C GLN A 255 -2.83 12.07 -19.02
N SER A 256 -3.98 11.57 -19.46
CA SER A 256 -4.86 10.73 -18.64
C SER A 256 -4.77 9.27 -19.06
N VAL A 257 -5.04 8.37 -18.11
CA VAL A 257 -4.98 6.93 -18.32
C VAL A 257 -6.36 6.34 -18.05
N VAL A 258 -6.84 5.50 -18.97
CA VAL A 258 -8.12 4.80 -18.85
C VAL A 258 -7.84 3.30 -18.72
N PRO A 259 -8.45 2.57 -17.77
CA PRO A 259 -8.28 1.12 -17.66
C PRO A 259 -8.66 0.41 -18.96
N CYS A 260 -7.90 -0.62 -19.34
CA CYS A 260 -8.20 -1.45 -20.51
C CYS A 260 -8.10 -2.95 -20.16
N ALA A 261 -8.49 -3.81 -21.10
CA ALA A 261 -8.33 -5.25 -20.96
C ALA A 261 -6.83 -5.58 -20.89
N GLU A 262 -6.43 -6.28 -19.83
CA GLU A 262 -5.03 -6.61 -19.60
C GLU A 262 -4.52 -7.60 -20.65
N ARG A 263 -3.35 -7.34 -21.20
CA ARG A 263 -2.70 -8.20 -22.20
C ARG A 263 -1.18 -8.05 -22.15
N PRO A 264 -0.43 -9.06 -22.62
CA PRO A 264 1.01 -8.93 -22.80
C PRO A 264 1.35 -7.77 -23.75
N CYS A 265 2.51 -7.15 -23.53
CA CYS A 265 3.00 -6.12 -24.43
C CYS A 265 3.36 -6.68 -25.81
N SER A 266 2.90 -6.01 -26.86
CA SER A 266 3.18 -6.35 -28.27
C SER A 266 3.89 -5.22 -29.03
N GLY A 267 4.01 -4.03 -28.42
CA GLY A 267 4.59 -2.84 -29.05
C GLY A 267 5.99 -2.48 -28.55
N ILE A 268 6.48 -1.32 -29.00
CA ILE A 268 7.77 -0.78 -28.56
C ILE A 268 7.61 -0.21 -27.15
N VAL A 269 8.46 -0.68 -26.24
CA VAL A 269 8.45 -0.27 -24.83
C VAL A 269 9.48 0.84 -24.61
N SER A 270 9.09 1.90 -23.92
CA SER A 270 9.93 3.03 -23.58
C SER A 270 9.66 3.55 -22.17
N SER A 271 10.63 4.28 -21.60
CA SER A 271 10.44 4.96 -20.32
C SER A 271 9.57 6.21 -20.47
N PHE A 272 8.77 6.55 -19.47
CA PHE A 272 7.96 7.78 -19.50
C PHE A 272 8.80 9.05 -19.58
N GLY A 273 8.46 9.94 -20.53
CA GLY A 273 9.01 11.29 -20.62
C GLY A 273 8.09 12.38 -20.06
N GLN A 274 6.83 12.04 -19.75
CA GLN A 274 5.79 13.00 -19.38
C GLN A 274 5.08 12.63 -18.07
N ARG A 275 4.39 13.61 -17.50
CA ARG A 275 3.51 13.41 -16.34
C ARG A 275 2.17 12.80 -16.77
N LEU A 276 1.61 11.92 -15.95
CA LEU A 276 0.30 11.29 -16.20
C LEU A 276 -0.62 11.43 -14.98
N GLY A 277 -1.91 11.65 -15.20
CA GLY A 277 -2.91 11.79 -14.15
C GLY A 277 -4.09 12.66 -14.55
N GLY A 278 -4.63 13.37 -13.56
CA GLY A 278 -5.89 14.11 -13.66
C GLY A 278 -7.10 13.19 -13.57
N VAL A 279 -8.26 13.75 -13.91
CA VAL A 279 -9.53 13.00 -13.98
C VAL A 279 -9.62 12.35 -15.35
N ALA A 280 -9.86 11.04 -15.40
CA ALA A 280 -10.15 10.34 -16.66
C ALA A 280 -11.32 11.06 -17.35
N GLY A 281 -11.07 11.60 -18.54
CA GLY A 281 -11.84 12.69 -19.13
C GLY A 281 -13.37 12.57 -19.00
N GLY A 282 -13.95 13.46 -18.19
CA GLY A 282 -15.34 13.88 -18.36
C GLY A 282 -15.46 14.83 -19.55
N ASN A 283 -15.42 14.30 -20.78
CA ASN A 283 -16.17 14.78 -21.95
C ASN A 283 -15.76 14.01 -23.21
N ARG A 284 -16.45 12.89 -23.45
CA ARG A 284 -17.07 12.50 -24.72
C ARG A 284 -17.71 11.14 -24.49
N ARG A 285 -19.03 11.12 -24.31
CA ARG A 285 -19.85 10.00 -24.80
C ARG A 285 -19.55 9.88 -26.30
N ILE A 286 -18.49 9.16 -26.67
CA ILE A 286 -18.53 8.46 -27.95
C ILE A 286 -19.39 7.25 -27.65
N GLN A 287 -20.63 7.38 -28.11
CA GLN A 287 -21.66 6.38 -28.20
C GLN A 287 -21.19 5.30 -29.20
N GLY A 288 -20.12 4.59 -28.84
CA GLY A 288 -19.68 3.35 -29.46
C GLY A 288 -20.40 2.21 -28.75
N LYS A 289 -21.63 1.96 -29.19
CA LYS A 289 -22.52 0.89 -28.77
C LYS A 289 -21.82 -0.48 -28.85
N MET A 290 -21.11 -0.92 -27.82
CA MET A 290 -20.87 -2.35 -27.60
C MET A 290 -22.09 -2.95 -26.89
N ARG A 291 -23.03 -3.41 -27.73
CA ARG A 291 -24.00 -4.44 -27.35
C ARG A 291 -23.24 -5.75 -27.11
N GLY A 292 -23.57 -6.39 -25.99
CA GLY A 292 -23.38 -7.83 -25.79
C GLY A 292 -22.05 -8.21 -25.13
N ILE A 293 -21.96 -9.16 -24.21
CA ILE A 293 -22.92 -10.18 -23.73
C ILE A 293 -22.55 -10.45 -22.27
N ALA A 294 -23.55 -10.47 -21.40
CA ALA A 294 -23.45 -11.08 -20.09
C ALA A 294 -23.27 -12.60 -20.26
N CYS A 295 -22.22 -13.18 -19.70
CA CYS A 295 -22.20 -14.59 -19.36
C CYS A 295 -21.64 -14.75 -17.94
N PHE A 296 -22.58 -14.89 -17.01
CA PHE A 296 -22.42 -15.75 -15.84
C PHE A 296 -22.11 -17.17 -16.31
N SER A 297 -21.05 -17.77 -15.76
CA SER A 297 -20.95 -19.15 -15.26
C SER A 297 -19.56 -19.35 -14.67
#